data_AF-Q9BT78-F1
#
_entry.id   AF-Q9BT78-F1
#
_cell.length_a   1.000
_cell.length_b   1.000
_cell.length_c   1.000
_cell.angle_alpha   90.00
_cell.angle_beta   90.00
_cell.angle_gamma   90.00
#
_symmetry.space_group_name_H-M   'P 1'
#
loop_
_entity.id
_entity.type
_entity.pdbx_description
1 polymer ?
#
loop_
_entity_poly.entity_id
_entity_poly.type
_entity_poly.pdbx_seq_one_letter_code
_entity_poly.pdbx_strand_id
1 'polypeptide(L)'
;MAAAVRQDLAQLMNSSGSHKDLAGKYRQILEKAIQLSGAEQLEALKAFVEAMVNENVSLVISRQLLTDFCTHLPNLPDSTAKEIYHFTLEKIQPRVISFEEQVASIRQHLASIYEKEEDWRNAAQVLVGIPLETGQKQYNVDYKLETYLKIARLYLEDDDPVQAEAYINRASLLQNESTNEQLQIHYKVCYARVLDYRRKFIEAAQRYNELSYKTIVHESERLEALKHALHCTILASAGQQRSRMLATLFKDERCQQLAAYGILEKMYLDRIIRGNQLQEFAAMLMPHQKATTADGSSILDRAVIEHNLLSASKLYNNITFEELGALLEIPAAKAEKIASQMITEGRMNGFIDQIDGIVHFETREALPTWDKQIQSLCFQVNNLLEKISQTAPEWTAQAMEAQMAQ
;
A
#
# COMPACT_ATOMS: atom_id res chain seq x y z
N MET A 1 -3.71 51.76 -8.25
CA MET A 1 -4.59 51.22 -9.33
C MET A 1 -5.61 50.19 -8.84
N ALA A 2 -5.31 49.38 -7.82
CA ALA A 2 -6.26 48.40 -7.26
C ALA A 2 -7.63 49.01 -6.85
N ALA A 3 -7.64 50.23 -6.30
CA ALA A 3 -8.87 50.95 -5.97
C ALA A 3 -9.76 51.22 -7.21
N ALA A 4 -9.16 51.50 -8.37
CA ALA A 4 -9.88 51.69 -9.62
C ALA A 4 -10.50 50.37 -10.11
N VAL A 5 -9.77 49.24 -9.99
CA VAL A 5 -10.30 47.91 -10.29
C VAL A 5 -11.55 47.61 -9.43
N ARG A 6 -11.47 47.86 -8.12
CA ARG A 6 -12.62 47.66 -7.22
C ARG A 6 -13.82 48.56 -7.58
N GLN A 7 -13.56 49.81 -7.97
CA GLN A 7 -14.60 50.74 -8.42
C GLN A 7 -15.25 50.28 -9.73
N ASP A 8 -14.46 49.87 -10.72
CA ASP A 8 -14.94 49.36 -12.01
C ASP A 8 -15.82 48.11 -11.82
N LEU A 9 -15.39 47.19 -10.95
CA LEU A 9 -16.17 45.99 -10.60
C LEU A 9 -17.51 46.34 -9.95
N ALA A 10 -17.51 47.26 -8.98
CA ALA A 10 -18.72 47.68 -8.29
C ALA A 10 -19.72 48.40 -9.22
N GLN A 11 -19.22 49.19 -10.18
CA GLN A 11 -20.07 49.80 -11.21
C GLN A 11 -20.68 48.75 -12.13
N LEU A 12 -19.89 47.77 -12.56
CA LEU A 12 -20.34 46.74 -13.49
C LEU A 12 -21.38 45.80 -12.85
N MET A 13 -21.26 45.52 -11.55
CA MET A 13 -22.25 44.72 -10.80
C MET A 13 -23.67 45.33 -10.83
N ASN A 14 -23.79 46.65 -10.95
CA ASN A 14 -25.07 47.35 -11.04
C ASN A 14 -25.50 47.64 -12.49
N SER A 15 -24.72 47.20 -13.48
CA SER A 15 -24.98 47.50 -14.88
C SER A 15 -25.94 46.48 -15.51
N SER A 16 -26.81 46.97 -16.40
CA SER A 16 -27.67 46.12 -17.22
C SER A 16 -27.00 45.85 -18.57
N GLY A 17 -27.16 44.64 -19.09
CA GLY A 17 -26.58 44.23 -20.37
C GLY A 17 -26.73 42.74 -20.62
N SER A 18 -26.37 42.29 -21.82
CA SER A 18 -26.31 40.86 -22.11
C SER A 18 -25.20 40.18 -21.29
N HIS A 19 -25.37 38.90 -20.96
CA HIS A 19 -24.31 38.15 -20.25
C HIS A 19 -22.99 38.14 -21.01
N LYS A 20 -23.03 38.12 -22.35
CA LYS A 20 -21.84 38.15 -23.20
C LYS A 20 -21.08 39.46 -23.07
N ASP A 21 -21.79 40.59 -23.09
CA ASP A 21 -21.17 41.92 -22.98
C ASP A 21 -20.61 42.16 -21.58
N LEU A 22 -21.35 41.76 -20.54
CA LEU A 22 -20.90 41.85 -19.15
C LEU A 22 -19.68 40.98 -18.90
N ALA A 23 -19.68 39.72 -19.36
CA ALA A 23 -18.50 38.84 -19.26
C ALA A 23 -17.28 39.42 -19.96
N GLY A 24 -17.46 40.04 -21.14
CA GLY A 24 -16.38 40.73 -21.84
C GLY A 24 -15.78 41.90 -21.05
N LYS A 25 -16.63 42.72 -20.42
CA LYS A 25 -16.20 43.86 -19.59
C LYS A 25 -15.45 43.38 -18.33
N TYR A 26 -15.96 42.36 -17.64
CA TYR A 26 -15.26 41.78 -16.49
C TYR A 26 -13.91 41.17 -16.90
N ARG A 27 -13.81 40.51 -18.06
CA ARG A 27 -12.55 39.95 -18.55
C ARG A 27 -11.50 41.03 -18.79
N GLN A 28 -11.87 42.18 -19.36
CA GLN A 28 -10.96 43.31 -19.52
C GLN A 28 -10.45 43.84 -18.16
N ILE A 29 -11.30 43.83 -17.13
CA ILE A 29 -10.88 44.21 -15.77
C ILE A 29 -9.91 43.18 -15.19
N LEU A 30 -10.17 41.88 -15.39
CA LEU A 30 -9.24 40.80 -15.00
C LEU A 30 -7.88 40.96 -15.67
N GLU A 31 -7.84 41.19 -16.99
CA GLU A 31 -6.60 41.41 -17.74
C GLU A 31 -5.80 42.61 -17.19
N LYS A 32 -6.48 43.73 -16.88
CA LYS A 32 -5.85 44.88 -16.21
C LYS A 32 -5.30 44.51 -14.83
N ALA A 33 -6.06 43.75 -14.03
CA ALA A 33 -5.62 43.31 -12.71
C ALA A 33 -4.38 42.41 -12.78
N ILE A 34 -4.31 41.51 -13.76
CA ILE A 34 -3.16 40.62 -14.00
C ILE A 34 -1.91 41.41 -14.39
N GLN A 35 -2.05 42.51 -15.13
CA GLN A 35 -0.91 43.36 -15.54
C GLN A 35 -0.30 44.22 -14.41
N LEU A 36 -0.98 44.33 -13.27
CA LEU A 36 -0.42 44.99 -12.09
C LEU A 36 0.70 44.16 -11.47
N SER A 37 1.48 44.74 -10.56
CA SER A 37 2.58 44.06 -9.88
C SER A 37 2.52 44.23 -8.35
N GLY A 38 3.03 43.25 -7.62
CA GLY A 38 3.19 43.31 -6.16
C GLY A 38 1.86 43.43 -5.41
N ALA A 39 1.83 44.25 -4.35
CA ALA A 39 0.65 44.41 -3.51
C ALA A 39 -0.59 44.93 -4.26
N GLU A 40 -0.40 45.75 -5.30
CA GLU A 40 -1.53 46.23 -6.11
C GLU A 40 -2.19 45.10 -6.92
N GLN A 41 -1.39 44.17 -7.45
CA GLN A 41 -1.90 43.00 -8.17
C GLN A 41 -2.70 42.09 -7.24
N LEU A 42 -2.14 41.80 -6.06
CA LEU A 42 -2.78 40.99 -5.03
C LEU A 42 -4.16 41.56 -4.64
N GLU A 43 -4.22 42.84 -4.30
CA GLU A 43 -5.48 43.49 -3.91
C GLU A 43 -6.49 43.58 -5.06
N ALA A 44 -6.03 43.79 -6.30
CA ALA A 44 -6.91 43.79 -7.48
C ALA A 44 -7.51 42.41 -7.76
N LEU A 45 -6.71 41.34 -7.63
CA LEU A 45 -7.16 39.96 -7.81
C LEU A 45 -8.10 39.51 -6.67
N LYS A 46 -7.85 39.92 -5.42
CA LYS A 46 -8.80 39.72 -4.31
C LYS A 46 -10.14 40.42 -4.58
N ALA A 47 -10.11 41.69 -5.01
CA ALA A 47 -11.32 42.42 -5.37
C ALA A 47 -12.08 41.75 -6.53
N PHE A 48 -11.37 41.18 -7.51
CA PHE A 48 -11.96 40.42 -8.59
C PHE A 48 -12.73 39.18 -8.09
N VAL A 49 -12.12 38.40 -7.19
CA VAL A 49 -12.76 37.23 -6.56
C VAL A 49 -14.01 37.64 -5.78
N GLU A 50 -13.96 38.70 -4.98
CA GLU A 50 -15.11 39.21 -4.24
C GLU A 50 -16.28 39.58 -5.17
N ALA A 51 -15.99 40.22 -6.31
CA ALA A 51 -16.99 40.54 -7.31
C ALA A 51 -17.59 39.28 -7.96
N MET A 52 -16.76 38.28 -8.30
CA MET A 52 -17.21 37.06 -8.96
C MET A 52 -18.07 36.17 -8.04
N VAL A 53 -17.80 36.17 -6.73
CA VAL A 53 -18.60 35.39 -5.77
C VAL A 53 -19.85 36.13 -5.31
N ASN A 54 -19.98 37.42 -5.62
CA ASN A 54 -21.18 38.19 -5.27
C ASN A 54 -22.45 37.63 -5.95
N GLU A 55 -23.56 37.59 -5.21
CA GLU A 55 -24.84 37.04 -5.69
C GLU A 55 -25.48 37.84 -6.82
N ASN A 56 -25.15 39.13 -6.94
CA ASN A 56 -25.63 40.00 -8.01
C ASN A 56 -24.98 39.67 -9.37
N VAL A 57 -23.86 38.94 -9.39
CA VAL A 57 -23.22 38.49 -10.62
C VAL A 57 -23.75 37.09 -10.98
N SER A 58 -24.24 36.96 -12.22
CA SER A 58 -24.81 35.69 -12.68
C SER A 58 -23.78 34.55 -12.63
N LEU A 59 -24.21 33.36 -12.24
CA LEU A 59 -23.34 32.18 -12.13
C LEU A 59 -22.65 31.81 -13.46
N VAL A 60 -23.29 32.09 -14.60
CA VAL A 60 -22.70 31.83 -15.93
C VAL A 60 -21.45 32.69 -16.13
N ILE A 61 -21.54 33.97 -15.78
CA ILE A 61 -20.42 34.92 -15.85
C ILE A 61 -19.35 34.54 -14.83
N SER A 62 -19.75 34.36 -13.57
CA SER A 62 -18.82 34.04 -12.48
C SER A 62 -18.03 32.76 -12.71
N ARG A 63 -18.66 31.67 -13.18
CA ARG A 63 -17.98 30.40 -13.46
C ARG A 63 -16.96 30.54 -14.57
N GLN A 64 -17.35 31.14 -15.70
CA GLN A 64 -16.44 31.34 -16.83
C GLN A 64 -15.22 32.16 -16.41
N LEU A 65 -15.44 33.27 -15.71
CA LEU A 65 -14.38 34.19 -15.34
C LEU A 65 -13.50 33.68 -14.20
N LEU A 66 -14.06 32.91 -13.25
CA LEU A 66 -13.25 32.23 -12.25
C LEU A 66 -12.41 31.12 -12.88
N THR A 67 -12.90 30.42 -13.92
CA THR A 67 -12.09 29.49 -14.70
C THR A 67 -10.95 30.25 -15.41
N ASP A 68 -11.25 31.33 -16.12
CA ASP A 68 -10.23 32.19 -16.77
C ASP A 68 -9.19 32.66 -15.73
N PHE A 69 -9.63 33.16 -14.58
CA PHE A 69 -8.78 33.55 -13.45
C PHE A 69 -7.86 32.42 -12.96
N CYS A 70 -8.39 31.20 -12.78
CA CYS A 70 -7.60 30.04 -12.34
C CYS A 70 -6.48 29.68 -13.33
N THR A 71 -6.63 29.96 -14.62
CA THR A 71 -5.57 29.70 -15.62
C THR A 71 -4.40 30.67 -15.53
N HIS A 72 -4.60 31.86 -14.93
CA HIS A 72 -3.55 32.87 -14.79
C HIS A 72 -2.74 32.74 -13.50
N LEU A 73 -3.33 32.21 -12.42
CA LEU A 73 -2.67 32.11 -11.12
C LEU A 73 -1.37 31.29 -11.11
N PRO A 74 -1.21 30.19 -11.88
CA PRO A 74 0.07 29.47 -11.97
C PRO A 74 1.25 30.31 -12.51
N ASN A 75 0.99 31.46 -13.14
CA ASN A 75 2.04 32.35 -13.65
C ASN A 75 2.55 33.36 -12.60
N LEU A 76 1.90 33.44 -11.44
CA LEU A 76 2.31 34.31 -10.34
C LEU A 76 3.40 33.62 -9.50
N PRO A 77 4.20 34.38 -8.73
CA PRO A 77 5.08 33.79 -7.71
C PRO A 77 4.27 32.90 -6.74
N ASP A 78 4.79 31.73 -6.40
CA ASP A 78 4.10 30.72 -5.60
C ASP A 78 3.54 31.28 -4.27
N SER A 79 4.24 32.20 -3.61
CA SER A 79 3.77 32.86 -2.38
C SER A 79 2.51 33.72 -2.60
N THR A 80 2.49 34.52 -3.67
CA THR A 80 1.34 35.35 -4.07
C THR A 80 0.18 34.48 -4.54
N ALA A 81 0.46 33.46 -5.37
CA ALA A 81 -0.55 32.52 -5.85
C ALA A 81 -1.23 31.80 -4.68
N LYS A 82 -0.45 31.32 -3.70
CA LYS A 82 -0.95 30.65 -2.49
C LYS A 82 -1.86 31.54 -1.66
N GLU A 83 -1.49 32.80 -1.44
CA GLU A 83 -2.33 33.75 -0.71
C GLU A 83 -3.68 33.97 -1.44
N ILE A 84 -3.63 34.12 -2.76
CA ILE A 84 -4.83 34.28 -3.59
C ILE A 84 -5.70 33.01 -3.56
N TYR A 85 -5.11 31.81 -3.63
CA TYR A 85 -5.86 30.56 -3.56
C TYR A 85 -6.59 30.41 -2.23
N HIS A 86 -5.92 30.67 -1.09
CA HIS A 86 -6.56 30.62 0.24
C HIS A 86 -7.68 31.64 0.36
N PHE A 87 -7.43 32.88 -0.05
CA PHE A 87 -8.47 33.92 -0.06
C PHE A 87 -9.66 33.50 -0.94
N THR A 88 -9.41 32.91 -2.10
CA THR A 88 -10.46 32.47 -3.01
C THR A 88 -11.29 31.34 -2.42
N LEU A 89 -10.66 30.34 -1.79
CA LEU A 89 -11.37 29.27 -1.10
C LEU A 89 -12.23 29.79 0.06
N GLU A 90 -11.73 30.75 0.84
CA GLU A 90 -12.49 31.40 1.90
C GLU A 90 -13.72 32.13 1.35
N LYS A 91 -13.53 32.97 0.31
CA LYS A 91 -14.63 33.75 -0.26
C LYS A 91 -15.67 32.91 -1.00
N ILE A 92 -15.26 31.83 -1.67
CA ILE A 92 -16.18 30.91 -2.36
C ILE A 92 -17.03 30.09 -1.38
N GLN A 93 -16.56 29.85 -0.14
CA GLN A 93 -17.17 28.91 0.79
C GLN A 93 -18.70 29.02 0.94
N PRO A 94 -19.32 30.21 1.08
CA PRO A 94 -20.78 30.34 1.22
C PRO A 94 -21.58 29.83 0.01
N ARG A 95 -20.96 29.81 -1.18
CA ARG A 95 -21.57 29.40 -2.46
C ARG A 95 -20.82 28.24 -3.11
N VAL A 96 -20.07 27.46 -2.34
CA VAL A 96 -19.12 26.43 -2.84
C VAL A 96 -19.73 25.45 -3.83
N ILE A 97 -20.98 25.02 -3.61
CA ILE A 97 -21.72 24.11 -4.51
C ILE A 97 -21.82 24.67 -5.93
N SER A 98 -21.90 25.99 -6.09
CA SER A 98 -21.97 26.62 -7.41
C SER A 98 -20.64 26.66 -8.15
N PHE A 99 -19.51 26.46 -7.47
CA PHE A 99 -18.16 26.67 -7.97
C PHE A 99 -17.25 25.45 -7.78
N GLU A 100 -17.82 24.24 -7.67
CA GLU A 100 -17.06 23.01 -7.37
C GLU A 100 -15.92 22.74 -8.37
N GLU A 101 -16.11 23.06 -9.66
CA GLU A 101 -15.07 22.92 -10.67
C GLU A 101 -13.88 23.86 -10.42
N GLN A 102 -14.16 25.13 -10.14
CA GLN A 102 -13.14 26.13 -9.86
C GLN A 102 -12.43 25.80 -8.54
N VAL A 103 -13.18 25.36 -7.53
CA VAL A 103 -12.63 24.91 -6.24
C VAL A 103 -11.70 23.71 -6.43
N ALA A 104 -12.08 22.73 -7.26
CA ALA A 104 -11.22 21.59 -7.56
C ALA A 104 -9.92 22.04 -8.25
N SER A 105 -10.00 22.91 -9.27
CA SER A 105 -8.82 23.45 -9.95
C SER A 105 -7.90 24.22 -9.00
N ILE A 106 -8.46 25.10 -8.16
CA ILE A 106 -7.71 25.84 -7.13
C ILE A 106 -7.00 24.89 -6.17
N ARG A 107 -7.70 23.87 -5.67
CA ARG A 107 -7.12 22.89 -4.74
C ARG A 107 -6.00 22.08 -5.40
N GLN A 108 -6.14 21.68 -6.66
CA GLN A 108 -5.07 20.97 -7.38
C GLN A 108 -3.80 21.82 -7.54
N HIS A 109 -3.95 23.09 -7.92
CA HIS A 109 -2.80 24.00 -8.03
C HIS A 109 -2.19 24.34 -6.67
N LEU A 110 -3.02 24.64 -5.67
CA LEU A 110 -2.56 24.93 -4.31
C LEU A 110 -1.81 23.73 -3.70
N ALA A 111 -2.29 22.50 -3.90
CA ALA A 111 -1.60 21.30 -3.48
C ALA A 111 -0.24 21.13 -4.19
N SER A 112 -0.15 21.51 -5.46
CA SER A 112 1.10 21.45 -6.22
C SER A 112 2.12 22.49 -5.72
N ILE A 113 1.68 23.63 -5.19
CA ILE A 113 2.58 24.59 -4.53
C ILE A 113 3.12 24.00 -3.22
N TYR A 114 2.25 23.46 -2.37
CA TYR A 114 2.68 22.80 -1.13
C TYR A 114 3.61 21.61 -1.38
N GLU A 115 3.36 20.83 -2.43
CA GLU A 115 4.22 19.73 -2.84
C GLU A 115 5.64 20.19 -3.23
N LYS A 116 5.78 21.30 -3.97
CA LYS A 116 7.09 21.89 -4.29
C LYS A 116 7.86 22.38 -3.06
N GLU A 117 7.14 22.76 -2.01
CA GLU A 117 7.70 23.24 -0.75
C GLU A 117 7.95 22.10 0.26
N GLU A 118 7.73 20.85 -0.15
CA GLU A 118 7.83 19.66 0.71
C GLU A 118 6.89 19.69 1.93
N ASP A 119 5.81 20.50 1.86
CA ASP A 119 4.74 20.53 2.85
C ASP A 119 3.68 19.48 2.50
N TRP A 120 4.06 18.22 2.66
CA TRP A 120 3.30 17.05 2.23
C TRP A 120 1.91 16.98 2.87
N ARG A 121 1.83 17.30 4.17
CA ARG A 121 0.58 17.28 4.92
C ARG A 121 -0.43 18.28 4.38
N ASN A 122 -0.02 19.54 4.17
CA ASN A 122 -0.93 20.54 3.64
C ASN A 122 -1.30 20.25 2.18
N ALA A 123 -0.36 19.76 1.36
CA ALA A 123 -0.65 19.32 0.00
C ALA A 123 -1.76 18.25 -0.01
N ALA A 124 -1.66 17.24 0.86
CA ALA A 124 -2.66 16.18 0.97
C ALA A 124 -4.01 16.74 1.45
N GLN A 125 -4.03 17.53 2.53
CA GLN A 125 -5.25 18.10 3.11
C GLN A 125 -6.02 18.99 2.12
N VAL A 126 -5.31 19.75 1.29
CA VAL A 126 -5.93 20.58 0.25
C VAL A 126 -6.68 19.72 -0.77
N LEU A 127 -6.10 18.61 -1.22
CA LEU A 127 -6.72 17.66 -2.15
C LEU A 127 -7.87 16.88 -1.52
N VAL A 128 -7.74 16.50 -0.25
CA VAL A 128 -8.82 15.85 0.53
C VAL A 128 -10.09 16.70 0.56
N GLY A 129 -9.95 18.03 0.53
CA GLY A 129 -11.07 18.97 0.47
C GLY A 129 -11.82 19.00 -0.86
N ILE A 130 -11.41 18.24 -1.89
CA ILE A 130 -12.16 18.09 -3.15
C ILE A 130 -13.27 17.04 -2.93
N PRO A 131 -14.56 17.39 -3.06
CA PRO A 131 -15.67 16.47 -2.81
C PRO A 131 -15.88 15.51 -4.00
N LEU A 132 -14.95 14.56 -4.18
CA LEU A 132 -14.94 13.63 -5.33
C LEU A 132 -16.19 12.74 -5.44
N GLU A 133 -16.81 12.40 -4.31
CA GLU A 133 -17.99 11.50 -4.25
C GLU A 133 -19.26 12.17 -3.73
N THR A 134 -19.13 13.25 -2.97
CA THR A 134 -20.26 13.90 -2.26
C THR A 134 -20.71 15.20 -2.92
N GLY A 135 -20.00 15.67 -3.95
CA GLY A 135 -20.31 16.91 -4.66
C GLY A 135 -21.41 16.72 -5.73
N GLN A 136 -21.90 17.82 -6.28
CA GLN A 136 -22.82 17.79 -7.43
C GLN A 136 -22.10 17.55 -8.76
N LYS A 137 -20.82 17.95 -8.84
CA LYS A 137 -19.97 17.74 -9.99
C LYS A 137 -19.58 16.28 -10.11
N GLN A 138 -19.98 15.67 -11.22
CA GLN A 138 -19.50 14.35 -11.59
C GLN A 138 -18.07 14.44 -12.13
N TYR A 139 -17.14 13.82 -11.41
CA TYR A 139 -15.77 13.61 -11.90
C TYR A 139 -15.68 12.27 -12.62
N ASN A 140 -14.84 12.20 -13.66
CA ASN A 140 -14.53 10.93 -14.30
C ASN A 140 -13.69 10.04 -13.36
N VAL A 141 -13.69 8.74 -13.65
CA VAL A 141 -13.01 7.74 -12.81
C VAL A 141 -11.51 8.02 -12.71
N ASP A 142 -10.86 8.35 -13.84
CA ASP A 142 -9.42 8.59 -13.89
C ASP A 142 -8.98 9.77 -13.00
N TYR A 143 -9.71 10.89 -13.03
CA TYR A 143 -9.44 12.05 -12.18
C TYR A 143 -9.57 11.72 -10.70
N LYS A 144 -10.61 10.96 -10.32
CA LYS A 144 -10.80 10.52 -8.93
C LYS A 144 -9.65 9.62 -8.50
N LEU A 145 -9.28 8.66 -9.34
CA LEU A 145 -8.20 7.73 -9.10
C LEU A 145 -6.85 8.46 -8.98
N GLU A 146 -6.50 9.32 -9.92
CA GLU A 146 -5.29 10.17 -9.87
C GLU A 146 -5.22 11.00 -8.59
N THR A 147 -6.34 11.61 -8.19
CA THR A 147 -6.41 12.43 -6.98
C THR A 147 -6.19 11.57 -5.73
N TYR A 148 -6.82 10.40 -5.61
CA TYR A 148 -6.59 9.49 -4.49
C TYR A 148 -5.16 8.96 -4.44
N LEU A 149 -4.58 8.62 -5.59
CA LEU A 149 -3.17 8.19 -5.66
C LEU A 149 -2.21 9.33 -5.29
N LYS A 150 -2.52 10.57 -5.66
CA LYS A 150 -1.73 11.73 -5.24
C LYS A 150 -1.82 11.94 -3.73
N ILE A 151 -3.02 11.91 -3.15
CA ILE A 151 -3.21 12.01 -1.70
C ILE A 151 -2.44 10.90 -0.96
N ALA A 152 -2.56 9.64 -1.40
CA ALA A 152 -1.87 8.53 -0.77
C ALA A 152 -0.34 8.68 -0.82
N ARG A 153 0.21 9.12 -1.96
CA ARG A 153 1.65 9.40 -2.10
C ARG A 153 2.11 10.50 -1.15
N LEU A 154 1.38 11.62 -1.09
CA LEU A 154 1.72 12.75 -0.22
C LEU A 154 1.75 12.32 1.26
N TYR A 155 0.78 11.51 1.71
CA TYR A 155 0.82 10.99 3.09
C TYR A 155 1.95 10.00 3.36
N LEU A 156 2.44 9.27 2.35
CA LEU A 156 3.66 8.45 2.51
C LEU A 156 4.91 9.31 2.67
N GLU A 157 5.02 10.43 1.95
CA GLU A 157 6.14 11.37 2.11
C GLU A 157 6.06 12.14 3.45
N ASP A 158 4.85 12.26 4.04
CA ASP A 158 4.61 12.79 5.40
C ASP A 158 4.81 11.74 6.53
N ASP A 159 5.33 10.55 6.22
CA ASP A 159 5.44 9.42 7.16
C ASP A 159 4.11 9.03 7.86
N ASP A 160 2.95 9.30 7.23
CA ASP A 160 1.61 8.90 7.69
C ASP A 160 1.03 7.78 6.81
N PRO A 161 1.50 6.53 6.99
CA PRO A 161 1.00 5.42 6.19
C PRO A 161 -0.46 5.07 6.52
N VAL A 162 -0.99 5.48 7.68
CA VAL A 162 -2.38 5.22 8.06
C VAL A 162 -3.32 6.02 7.18
N GLN A 163 -3.04 7.32 6.99
CA GLN A 163 -3.81 8.14 6.05
C GLN A 163 -3.59 7.69 4.61
N ALA A 164 -2.35 7.33 4.23
CA ALA A 164 -2.11 6.78 2.89
C ALA A 164 -2.94 5.52 2.61
N GLU A 165 -3.06 4.62 3.60
CA GLU A 165 -3.91 3.43 3.52
C GLU A 165 -5.40 3.77 3.35
N ALA A 166 -5.89 4.79 4.04
CA ALA A 166 -7.28 5.22 3.89
C ALA A 166 -7.61 5.62 2.44
N TYR A 167 -6.71 6.35 1.77
CA TYR A 167 -6.95 6.84 0.40
C TYR A 167 -6.64 5.82 -0.69
N ILE A 168 -5.65 4.94 -0.50
CA ILE A 168 -5.43 3.85 -1.46
C ILE A 168 -6.59 2.84 -1.44
N ASN A 169 -7.26 2.67 -0.29
CA ASN A 169 -8.48 1.86 -0.20
C ASN A 169 -9.68 2.53 -0.88
N ARG A 170 -9.71 3.85 -1.03
CA ARG A 170 -10.70 4.52 -1.89
C ARG A 170 -10.36 4.33 -3.37
N ALA A 171 -9.08 4.43 -3.73
CA ALA A 171 -8.60 4.14 -5.08
C ALA A 171 -8.89 2.70 -5.52
N SER A 172 -8.81 1.72 -4.61
CA SER A 172 -9.06 0.30 -4.93
C SER A 172 -10.49 0.03 -5.41
N LEU A 173 -11.46 0.84 -4.97
CA LEU A 173 -12.86 0.74 -5.41
C LEU A 173 -13.04 1.18 -6.87
N LEU A 174 -12.14 2.03 -7.39
CA LEU A 174 -12.27 2.67 -8.70
C LEU A 174 -11.32 2.10 -9.76
N GLN A 175 -10.21 1.49 -9.35
CA GLN A 175 -9.13 1.13 -10.27
C GLN A 175 -9.54 0.17 -11.40
N ASN A 176 -10.54 -0.70 -11.17
CA ASN A 176 -11.07 -1.61 -12.20
C ASN A 176 -11.98 -0.90 -13.22
N GLU A 177 -12.49 0.29 -12.90
CA GLU A 177 -13.35 1.08 -13.79
C GLU A 177 -12.55 1.96 -14.75
N SER A 178 -11.27 2.21 -14.43
CA SER A 178 -10.36 2.96 -15.31
C SER A 178 -9.94 2.12 -16.50
N THR A 179 -9.98 2.70 -17.71
CA THR A 179 -9.42 2.10 -18.93
C THR A 179 -7.95 2.46 -19.16
N ASN A 180 -7.37 3.28 -18.29
CA ASN A 180 -6.00 3.76 -18.41
C ASN A 180 -5.03 2.75 -17.75
N GLU A 181 -4.38 1.92 -18.57
CA GLU A 181 -3.46 0.89 -18.09
C GLU A 181 -2.28 1.47 -17.30
N GLN A 182 -1.75 2.62 -17.69
CA GLN A 182 -0.66 3.27 -16.97
C GLN A 182 -1.11 3.70 -15.56
N LEU A 183 -2.31 4.25 -15.45
CA LEU A 183 -2.89 4.65 -14.17
C LEU A 183 -3.18 3.43 -13.27
N GLN A 184 -3.63 2.32 -13.84
CA GLN A 184 -3.77 1.04 -13.13
C GLN A 184 -2.42 0.53 -12.60
N ILE A 185 -1.33 0.67 -13.36
CA ILE A 185 0.02 0.35 -12.89
C ILE A 185 0.44 1.28 -11.75
N HIS A 186 0.23 2.60 -11.88
CA HIS A 186 0.53 3.55 -10.81
C HIS A 186 -0.24 3.24 -9.53
N TYR A 187 -1.50 2.82 -9.63
CA TYR A 187 -2.26 2.32 -8.48
C TYR A 187 -1.58 1.12 -7.83
N LYS A 188 -1.18 0.11 -8.61
CA LYS A 188 -0.54 -1.11 -8.07
C LYS A 188 0.78 -0.80 -7.37
N VAL A 189 1.60 0.06 -7.97
CA VAL A 189 2.88 0.50 -7.37
C VAL A 189 2.62 1.25 -6.07
N CYS A 190 1.69 2.22 -6.08
CA CYS A 190 1.33 2.96 -4.87
C CYS A 190 0.78 2.05 -3.78
N TYR A 191 -0.07 1.08 -4.13
CA TYR A 191 -0.65 0.16 -3.15
C TYR A 191 0.39 -0.79 -2.53
N ALA A 192 1.31 -1.33 -3.34
CA ALA A 192 2.43 -2.10 -2.82
C ALA A 192 3.29 -1.28 -1.85
N ARG A 193 3.60 -0.02 -2.20
CA ARG A 193 4.32 0.91 -1.31
C ARG A 193 3.57 1.17 0.00
N VAL A 194 2.26 1.43 -0.05
CA VAL A 194 1.48 1.66 1.17
C VAL A 194 1.51 0.45 2.10
N LEU A 195 1.35 -0.76 1.56
CA LEU A 195 1.41 -2.00 2.37
C LEU A 195 2.80 -2.20 3.00
N ASP A 196 3.86 -1.88 2.27
CA ASP A 196 5.25 -1.92 2.76
C ASP A 196 5.46 -0.94 3.92
N TYR A 197 5.04 0.31 3.77
CA TYR A 197 5.10 1.32 4.84
C TYR A 197 4.20 0.98 6.05
N ARG A 198 3.06 0.31 5.81
CA ARG A 198 2.21 -0.26 6.87
C ARG A 198 2.79 -1.51 7.51
N ARG A 199 3.97 -1.97 7.07
CA ARG A 199 4.67 -3.18 7.55
C ARG A 199 3.87 -4.47 7.31
N LYS A 200 2.93 -4.43 6.37
CA LYS A 200 2.19 -5.61 5.89
C LYS A 200 3.01 -6.33 4.81
N PHE A 201 4.22 -6.74 5.20
CA PHE A 201 5.27 -7.10 4.24
C PHE A 201 4.90 -8.26 3.32
N ILE A 202 4.17 -9.27 3.80
CA ILE A 202 3.78 -10.40 2.93
C ILE A 202 2.78 -9.98 1.85
N GLU A 203 1.86 -9.07 2.17
CA GLU A 203 0.89 -8.52 1.23
C GLU A 203 1.60 -7.61 0.22
N ALA A 204 2.51 -6.76 0.70
CA ALA A 204 3.37 -5.94 -0.15
C ALA A 204 4.20 -6.80 -1.11
N ALA A 205 4.81 -7.88 -0.61
CA ALA A 205 5.63 -8.79 -1.40
C ALA A 205 4.84 -9.43 -2.55
N GLN A 206 3.60 -9.85 -2.30
CA GLN A 206 2.71 -10.38 -3.34
C GLN A 206 2.46 -9.35 -4.45
N ARG A 207 2.16 -8.10 -4.09
CA ARG A 207 1.90 -7.03 -5.06
C ARG A 207 3.14 -6.63 -5.85
N TYR A 208 4.28 -6.52 -5.18
CA TYR A 208 5.55 -6.27 -5.85
C TYR A 208 5.94 -7.42 -6.79
N ASN A 209 5.69 -8.67 -6.39
CA ASN A 209 5.93 -9.82 -7.26
C ASN A 209 5.03 -9.79 -8.50
N GLU A 210 3.73 -9.49 -8.34
CA GLU A 210 2.80 -9.28 -9.46
C GLU A 210 3.28 -8.18 -10.42
N LEU A 211 3.79 -7.06 -9.90
CA LEU A 211 4.35 -5.97 -10.69
C LEU A 211 5.59 -6.40 -11.49
N SER A 212 6.44 -7.27 -10.93
CA SER A 212 7.65 -7.75 -11.61
C SER A 212 7.38 -8.54 -12.90
N TYR A 213 6.14 -9.03 -13.08
CA TYR A 213 5.70 -9.76 -14.28
C TYR A 213 4.95 -8.89 -15.31
N LYS A 214 4.64 -7.62 -15.00
CA LYS A 214 3.89 -6.75 -15.91
C LYS A 214 4.79 -6.22 -17.02
N THR A 215 4.67 -6.77 -18.23
CA THR A 215 5.52 -6.43 -19.39
C THR A 215 5.35 -5.00 -19.92
N ILE A 216 4.25 -4.33 -19.60
CA ILE A 216 4.05 -2.89 -19.86
C ILE A 216 5.03 -2.02 -19.05
N VAL A 217 5.54 -2.55 -17.94
CA VAL A 217 6.51 -1.88 -17.09
C VAL A 217 7.92 -2.15 -17.62
N HIS A 218 8.76 -1.11 -17.67
CA HIS A 218 10.15 -1.22 -18.12
C HIS A 218 10.93 -2.26 -17.30
N GLU A 219 11.90 -2.93 -17.92
CA GLU A 219 12.64 -4.05 -17.30
C GLU A 219 13.34 -3.65 -15.99
N SER A 220 13.95 -2.46 -15.93
CA SER A 220 14.58 -1.95 -14.70
C SER A 220 13.59 -1.81 -13.54
N GLU A 221 12.41 -1.27 -13.82
CA GLU A 221 11.34 -1.09 -12.83
C GLU A 221 10.74 -2.43 -12.39
N ARG A 222 10.68 -3.42 -13.31
CA ARG A 222 10.27 -4.79 -12.97
C ARG A 222 11.29 -5.46 -12.06
N LEU A 223 12.58 -5.25 -12.28
CA LEU A 223 13.65 -5.79 -11.43
C LEU A 223 13.65 -5.11 -10.05
N GLU A 224 13.40 -3.79 -9.99
CA GLU A 224 13.24 -3.08 -8.71
C GLU A 224 11.99 -3.57 -7.95
N ALA A 225 10.87 -3.80 -8.63
CA ALA A 225 9.71 -4.45 -8.02
C ALA A 225 10.05 -5.85 -7.49
N LEU A 226 10.82 -6.66 -8.22
CA LEU A 226 11.26 -7.98 -7.74
C LEU A 226 12.16 -7.88 -6.50
N LYS A 227 13.04 -6.88 -6.45
CA LYS A 227 13.87 -6.57 -5.29
C LYS A 227 13.01 -6.19 -4.08
N HIS A 228 12.02 -5.33 -4.25
CA HIS A 228 11.08 -4.99 -3.17
C HIS A 228 10.27 -6.21 -2.71
N ALA A 229 9.85 -7.08 -3.62
CA ALA A 229 9.17 -8.33 -3.28
C ALA A 229 10.05 -9.23 -2.40
N LEU A 230 11.33 -9.37 -2.75
CA LEU A 230 12.31 -10.12 -1.96
C LEU A 230 12.53 -9.50 -0.58
N HIS A 231 12.78 -8.20 -0.51
CA HIS A 231 13.02 -7.51 0.76
C HIS A 231 11.82 -7.67 1.70
N CYS A 232 10.61 -7.42 1.21
CA CYS A 232 9.38 -7.60 1.98
C CYS A 232 9.18 -9.07 2.39
N THR A 233 9.51 -10.04 1.55
CA THR A 233 9.40 -11.47 1.91
C THR A 233 10.36 -11.83 3.03
N ILE A 234 11.60 -11.32 3.01
CA ILE A 234 12.58 -11.54 4.06
C ILE A 234 12.07 -10.96 5.41
N LEU A 235 11.50 -9.75 5.38
CA LEU A 235 10.99 -9.04 6.56
C LEU A 235 9.65 -9.56 7.10
N ALA A 236 8.88 -10.29 6.29
CA ALA A 236 7.61 -10.87 6.71
C ALA A 236 7.82 -11.90 7.84
N SER A 237 6.85 -11.98 8.77
CA SER A 237 6.84 -13.00 9.81
C SER A 237 6.86 -14.41 9.25
N ALA A 238 7.54 -15.31 9.95
CA ALA A 238 7.68 -16.69 9.53
C ALA A 238 6.32 -17.41 9.56
N GLY A 239 5.96 -18.09 8.47
CA GLY A 239 4.67 -18.77 8.31
C GLY A 239 4.41 -19.23 6.87
N GLN A 240 3.28 -19.93 6.65
CA GLN A 240 2.98 -20.61 5.39
C GLN A 240 2.98 -19.68 4.16
N GLN A 241 2.39 -18.49 4.28
CA GLN A 241 2.33 -17.53 3.17
C GLN A 241 3.73 -17.06 2.75
N ARG A 242 4.59 -16.77 3.73
CA ARG A 242 5.99 -16.41 3.49
C ARG A 242 6.77 -17.56 2.85
N SER A 243 6.61 -18.78 3.32
CA SER A 243 7.27 -19.96 2.72
C SER A 243 6.87 -20.16 1.26
N ARG A 244 5.59 -19.94 0.91
CA ARG A 244 5.14 -19.97 -0.50
C ARG A 244 5.80 -18.87 -1.32
N MET A 245 5.89 -17.65 -0.79
CA MET A 245 6.53 -16.53 -1.49
C MET A 245 8.04 -16.76 -1.69
N LEU A 246 8.75 -17.27 -0.68
CA LEU A 246 10.15 -17.68 -0.80
C LEU A 246 10.33 -18.71 -1.92
N ALA A 247 9.45 -19.71 -2.01
CA ALA A 247 9.49 -20.70 -3.07
C ALA A 247 9.26 -20.09 -4.46
N THR A 248 8.32 -19.15 -4.59
CA THR A 248 8.07 -18.42 -5.84
C THR A 248 9.30 -17.63 -6.28
N LEU A 249 9.90 -16.87 -5.35
CA LEU A 249 11.06 -16.03 -5.64
C LEU A 249 12.32 -16.87 -5.92
N PHE A 250 12.55 -17.96 -5.18
CA PHE A 250 13.72 -18.81 -5.39
C PHE A 250 13.71 -19.51 -6.76
N LYS A 251 12.51 -19.81 -7.28
CA LYS A 251 12.33 -20.38 -8.63
C LYS A 251 12.41 -19.35 -9.75
N ASP A 252 12.37 -18.06 -9.44
CA ASP A 252 12.53 -16.99 -10.40
C ASP A 252 14.02 -16.72 -10.63
N GLU A 253 14.55 -17.15 -11.77
CA GLU A 253 15.98 -17.03 -12.10
C GLU A 253 16.49 -15.58 -12.04
N ARG A 254 15.60 -14.59 -12.25
CA ARG A 254 15.96 -13.17 -12.15
C ARG A 254 16.38 -12.78 -10.73
N CYS A 255 15.91 -13.49 -9.70
CA CYS A 255 16.33 -13.25 -8.32
C CYS A 255 17.82 -13.51 -8.11
N GLN A 256 18.49 -14.30 -8.94
CA GLN A 256 19.95 -14.54 -8.86
C GLN A 256 20.78 -13.26 -9.10
N GLN A 257 20.19 -12.26 -9.76
CA GLN A 257 20.83 -10.96 -10.01
C GLN A 257 20.74 -10.02 -8.79
N LEU A 258 19.93 -10.36 -7.79
CA LEU A 258 19.68 -9.51 -6.63
C LEU A 258 20.71 -9.78 -5.52
N ALA A 259 21.21 -8.72 -4.90
CA ALA A 259 22.21 -8.82 -3.82
C ALA A 259 21.73 -9.67 -2.62
N ALA A 260 20.43 -9.68 -2.35
CA ALA A 260 19.82 -10.46 -1.28
C ALA A 260 19.58 -11.96 -1.62
N TYR A 261 20.00 -12.45 -2.80
CA TYR A 261 19.78 -13.84 -3.22
C TYR A 261 20.35 -14.89 -2.24
N GLY A 262 21.52 -14.64 -1.66
CA GLY A 262 22.11 -15.55 -0.68
C GLY A 262 21.26 -15.73 0.59
N ILE A 263 20.49 -14.71 0.97
CA ILE A 263 19.53 -14.79 2.09
C ILE A 263 18.27 -15.52 1.64
N LEU A 264 17.76 -15.23 0.43
CA LEU A 264 16.63 -15.96 -0.17
C LEU A 264 16.87 -17.46 -0.17
N GLU A 265 18.02 -17.91 -0.69
CA GLU A 265 18.38 -19.33 -0.75
C GLU A 265 18.36 -19.96 0.64
N LYS A 266 19.02 -19.34 1.63
CA LYS A 266 19.06 -19.86 3.00
C LYS A 266 17.68 -19.92 3.63
N MET A 267 16.86 -18.89 3.43
CA MET A 267 15.51 -18.85 3.97
C MET A 267 14.62 -19.91 3.33
N TYR A 268 14.71 -20.10 2.02
CA TYR A 268 13.94 -21.13 1.31
C TYR A 268 14.37 -22.55 1.70
N LEU A 269 15.67 -22.78 1.88
CA LEU A 269 16.24 -24.08 2.28
C LEU A 269 16.23 -24.31 3.80
N ASP A 270 15.53 -23.48 4.57
CA ASP A 270 15.42 -23.61 6.03
C ASP A 270 16.79 -23.67 6.75
N ARG A 271 17.77 -22.93 6.24
CA ARG A 271 19.10 -22.83 6.85
C ARG A 271 19.10 -21.74 7.93
N ILE A 272 19.87 -21.97 8.99
CA ILE A 272 20.14 -20.97 10.03
C ILE A 272 20.96 -19.81 9.42
N ILE A 273 20.52 -18.58 9.70
CA ILE A 273 21.16 -17.35 9.25
C ILE A 273 21.79 -16.66 10.45
N ARG A 274 23.09 -16.37 10.36
CA ARG A 274 23.87 -15.71 11.41
C ARG A 274 23.86 -14.20 11.24
N GLY A 275 23.96 -13.45 12.33
CA GLY A 275 23.85 -11.98 12.31
C GLY A 275 24.86 -11.29 11.39
N ASN A 276 26.09 -11.82 11.27
CA ASN A 276 27.10 -11.30 10.35
C ASN A 276 26.67 -11.36 8.87
N GLN A 277 25.83 -12.32 8.49
CA GLN A 277 25.33 -12.49 7.12
C GLN A 277 24.23 -11.48 6.77
N LEU A 278 23.68 -10.78 7.76
CA LEU A 278 22.59 -9.82 7.58
C LEU A 278 23.07 -8.39 7.40
N GLN A 279 24.33 -8.08 7.72
CA GLN A 279 24.82 -6.70 7.77
C GLN A 279 24.64 -5.96 6.43
N GLU A 280 25.01 -6.61 5.33
CA GLU A 280 24.86 -6.05 3.98
C GLU A 280 23.39 -5.85 3.62
N PHE A 281 22.52 -6.82 3.95
CA PHE A 281 21.10 -6.70 3.68
C PHE A 281 20.42 -5.63 4.53
N ALA A 282 20.77 -5.54 5.82
CA ALA A 282 20.28 -4.51 6.72
C ALA A 282 20.62 -3.11 6.20
N ALA A 283 21.80 -2.92 5.60
CA ALA A 283 22.19 -1.66 4.99
C ALA A 283 21.28 -1.28 3.81
N MET A 284 20.81 -2.26 3.02
CA MET A 284 19.93 -2.07 1.85
C MET A 284 18.47 -1.75 2.21
N LEU A 285 18.06 -1.91 3.47
CA LEU A 285 16.68 -1.66 3.88
C LEU A 285 16.33 -0.16 3.88
N MET A 286 15.07 0.13 3.52
CA MET A 286 14.52 1.48 3.58
C MET A 286 14.33 1.95 5.05
N PRO A 287 14.29 3.26 5.32
CA PRO A 287 14.15 3.78 6.69
C PRO A 287 12.97 3.18 7.47
N HIS A 288 11.78 3.07 6.86
CA HIS A 288 10.59 2.51 7.52
C HIS A 288 10.72 1.00 7.82
N GLN A 289 11.56 0.28 7.06
CA GLN A 289 11.86 -1.15 7.25
C GLN A 289 12.90 -1.39 8.35
N LYS A 290 13.67 -0.36 8.72
CA LYS A 290 14.65 -0.38 9.82
C LYS A 290 14.02 -0.07 11.19
N ALA A 291 12.70 0.09 11.25
CA ALA A 291 12.02 0.40 12.50
C ALA A 291 12.25 -0.69 13.57
N THR A 292 12.25 -0.25 14.83
CA THR A 292 12.36 -1.14 15.98
C THR A 292 10.98 -1.54 16.51
N THR A 293 10.89 -2.75 17.03
CA THR A 293 9.72 -3.27 17.74
C THR A 293 9.75 -2.85 19.21
N ALA A 294 8.64 -3.07 19.92
CA ALA A 294 8.48 -2.64 21.32
C ALA A 294 9.54 -3.22 22.30
N ASP A 295 10.21 -4.30 21.92
CA ASP A 295 11.28 -4.94 22.69
C ASP A 295 12.69 -4.45 22.30
N GLY A 296 12.79 -3.42 21.45
CA GLY A 296 14.04 -2.82 20.98
C GLY A 296 14.73 -3.55 19.83
N SER A 297 14.24 -4.72 19.39
CA SER A 297 14.80 -5.40 18.22
C SER A 297 14.35 -4.76 16.91
N SER A 298 15.15 -4.88 15.84
CA SER A 298 14.69 -4.44 14.52
C SER A 298 13.66 -5.42 13.94
N ILE A 299 12.85 -4.96 12.99
CA ILE A 299 11.95 -5.84 12.21
C ILE A 299 12.73 -7.00 11.58
N LEU A 300 13.93 -6.72 11.05
CA LEU A 300 14.78 -7.73 10.45
C LEU A 300 15.21 -8.79 11.46
N ASP A 301 15.69 -8.37 12.64
CA ASP A 301 16.11 -9.29 13.69
C ASP A 301 14.95 -10.20 14.08
N ARG A 302 13.76 -9.64 14.28
CA ARG A 302 12.56 -10.41 14.59
C ARG A 302 12.26 -11.44 13.49
N ALA A 303 12.26 -11.04 12.23
CA ALA A 303 11.97 -11.94 11.12
C ALA A 303 12.99 -13.09 11.02
N VAL A 304 14.28 -12.80 11.28
CA VAL A 304 15.34 -13.82 11.23
C VAL A 304 15.30 -14.73 12.44
N ILE A 305 15.02 -14.23 13.64
CA ILE A 305 14.86 -15.05 14.84
C ILE A 305 13.70 -16.04 14.65
N GLU A 306 12.54 -15.57 14.17
CA GLU A 306 11.39 -16.44 13.90
C GLU A 306 11.72 -17.49 12.82
N HIS A 307 12.44 -17.09 11.76
CA HIS A 307 12.91 -18.01 10.72
C HIS A 307 13.88 -19.07 11.25
N ASN A 308 14.89 -18.65 12.00
CA ASN A 308 15.89 -19.55 12.57
C ASN A 308 15.25 -20.51 13.58
N LEU A 309 14.23 -20.07 14.31
CA LEU A 309 13.48 -20.93 15.24
C LEU A 309 12.68 -22.01 14.50
N LEU A 310 12.01 -21.68 13.39
CA LEU A 310 11.39 -22.70 12.52
C LEU A 310 12.41 -23.62 11.85
N SER A 311 13.62 -23.12 11.59
CA SER A 311 14.70 -23.95 11.06
C SER A 311 15.20 -24.91 12.13
N ALA A 312 15.37 -24.44 13.37
CA ALA A 312 15.73 -25.26 14.52
C ALA A 312 14.68 -26.35 14.81
N SER A 313 13.39 -26.05 14.67
CA SER A 313 12.33 -27.06 14.87
C SER A 313 12.35 -28.20 13.84
N LYS A 314 13.06 -28.03 12.73
CA LYS A 314 13.31 -29.09 11.73
C LYS A 314 14.61 -29.86 11.98
N LEU A 315 15.52 -29.30 12.77
CA LEU A 315 16.84 -29.89 13.06
C LEU A 315 16.88 -30.64 14.39
N TYR A 316 16.06 -30.21 15.35
CA TYR A 316 16.04 -30.75 16.72
C TYR A 316 14.69 -31.37 17.03
N ASN A 317 14.68 -32.47 17.80
CA ASN A 317 13.45 -32.97 18.44
C ASN A 317 13.11 -32.14 19.68
N ASN A 318 14.14 -31.67 20.39
CA ASN A 318 14.03 -30.78 21.52
C ASN A 318 15.35 -30.00 21.70
N ILE A 319 15.28 -28.86 22.38
CA ILE A 319 16.43 -27.99 22.65
C ILE A 319 16.21 -27.19 23.93
N THR A 320 17.24 -27.00 24.75
CA THR A 320 17.16 -26.14 25.94
C THR A 320 17.05 -24.68 25.54
N PHE A 321 16.48 -23.82 26.39
CA PHE A 321 16.40 -22.38 26.11
C PHE A 321 17.77 -21.71 26.00
N GLU A 322 18.76 -22.21 26.73
CA GLU A 322 20.15 -21.71 26.67
C GLU A 322 20.77 -21.97 25.29
N GLU A 323 20.70 -23.20 24.80
CA GLU A 323 21.24 -23.57 23.48
C GLU A 323 20.44 -22.93 22.34
N LEU A 324 19.11 -22.84 22.51
CA LEU A 324 18.27 -22.14 21.55
C LEU A 324 18.60 -20.65 21.49
N GLY A 325 18.81 -20.00 22.64
CA GLY A 325 19.24 -18.61 22.71
C GLY A 325 20.59 -18.39 22.03
N ALA A 326 21.56 -19.26 22.29
CA ALA A 326 22.86 -19.23 21.63
C ALA A 326 22.76 -19.42 20.11
N LEU A 327 21.90 -20.35 19.66
CA LEU A 327 21.64 -20.59 18.23
C LEU A 327 21.01 -19.36 17.55
N LEU A 328 20.08 -18.69 18.23
CA LEU A 328 19.34 -17.53 17.74
C LEU A 328 20.06 -16.18 17.98
N GLU A 329 21.22 -16.19 18.64
CA GLU A 329 21.99 -15.00 19.01
C GLU A 329 21.21 -14.03 19.93
N ILE A 330 20.40 -14.57 20.86
CA ILE A 330 19.58 -13.82 21.82
C ILE A 330 19.59 -14.44 23.24
N PRO A 331 19.21 -13.70 24.30
CA PRO A 331 19.10 -14.27 25.64
C PRO A 331 18.09 -15.44 25.71
N ALA A 332 18.38 -16.46 26.53
CA ALA A 332 17.54 -17.65 26.71
C ALA A 332 16.07 -17.31 27.04
N ALA A 333 15.84 -16.36 27.95
CA ALA A 333 14.50 -15.90 28.31
C ALA A 333 13.73 -15.27 27.11
N LYS A 334 14.44 -14.62 26.19
CA LYS A 334 13.83 -14.09 24.96
C LYS A 334 13.51 -15.22 23.98
N ALA A 335 14.38 -16.23 23.87
CA ALA A 335 14.15 -17.40 23.05
C ALA A 335 12.91 -18.19 23.52
N GLU A 336 12.77 -18.45 24.82
CA GLU A 336 11.57 -19.06 25.42
C GLU A 336 10.31 -18.29 25.03
N LYS A 337 10.31 -16.96 25.26
CA LYS A 337 9.15 -16.10 24.98
C LYS A 337 8.72 -16.15 23.51
N ILE A 338 9.67 -16.13 22.58
CA ILE A 338 9.39 -16.18 21.14
C ILE A 338 8.89 -17.57 20.74
N ALA A 339 9.48 -18.64 21.26
CA ALA A 339 9.01 -20.01 21.02
C ALA A 339 7.57 -20.21 21.52
N SER A 340 7.28 -19.74 22.73
CA SER A 340 5.94 -19.78 23.32
C SER A 340 4.93 -19.05 22.44
N GLN A 341 5.29 -17.85 21.96
CA GLN A 341 4.44 -17.06 21.06
C GLN A 341 4.19 -17.80 19.74
N MET A 342 5.22 -18.34 19.09
CA MET A 342 5.09 -19.03 17.80
C MET A 342 4.28 -20.33 17.90
N ILE A 343 4.38 -21.07 19.01
CA ILE A 343 3.55 -22.24 19.29
C ILE A 343 2.10 -21.82 19.49
N THR A 344 1.85 -20.82 20.34
CA THR A 344 0.50 -20.32 20.65
C THR A 344 -0.23 -19.81 19.40
N GLU A 345 0.49 -19.15 18.50
CA GLU A 345 -0.03 -18.64 17.23
C GLU A 345 -0.17 -19.72 16.14
N GLY A 346 0.19 -20.98 16.42
CA GLY A 346 0.12 -22.09 15.46
C GLY A 346 1.12 -21.98 14.30
N ARG A 347 2.17 -21.16 14.46
CA ARG A 347 3.22 -20.97 13.45
C ARG A 347 4.32 -22.02 13.55
N MET A 348 4.45 -22.66 14.71
CA MET A 348 5.43 -23.71 14.99
C MET A 348 4.75 -24.81 15.82
N ASN A 349 4.98 -26.08 15.46
CA ASN A 349 4.45 -27.19 16.24
C ASN A 349 5.44 -27.60 17.34
N GLY A 350 4.93 -27.76 18.55
CA GLY A 350 5.73 -28.12 19.71
C GLY A 350 5.04 -27.78 21.03
N PHE A 351 5.73 -28.07 22.13
CA PHE A 351 5.34 -27.66 23.47
C PHE A 351 6.57 -27.28 24.28
N ILE A 352 6.37 -26.57 25.38
CA ILE A 352 7.45 -26.06 26.23
C ILE A 352 7.36 -26.74 27.59
N ASP A 353 8.47 -27.34 28.03
CA ASP A 353 8.70 -27.71 29.41
C ASP A 353 9.42 -26.55 30.12
N GLN A 354 8.68 -25.81 30.95
CA GLN A 354 9.22 -24.66 31.68
C GLN A 354 10.05 -25.07 32.90
N ILE A 355 9.87 -26.28 33.43
CA ILE A 355 10.63 -26.76 34.60
C ILE A 355 12.03 -27.16 34.16
N ASP A 356 12.12 -27.95 33.10
CA ASP A 356 13.40 -28.40 32.54
C ASP A 356 14.04 -27.37 31.59
N GLY A 357 13.28 -26.34 31.19
CA GLY A 357 13.77 -25.27 30.33
C GLY A 357 13.98 -25.71 28.88
N ILE A 358 13.09 -26.56 28.36
CA ILE A 358 13.22 -27.24 27.06
C ILE A 358 12.03 -26.92 26.16
N VAL A 359 12.32 -26.60 24.89
CA VAL A 359 11.30 -26.62 23.83
C VAL A 359 11.33 -27.99 23.17
N HIS A 360 10.19 -28.66 23.14
CA HIS A 360 9.97 -29.89 22.37
C HIS A 360 9.32 -29.53 21.04
N PHE A 361 9.93 -29.94 19.94
CA PHE A 361 9.38 -29.78 18.61
C PHE A 361 8.62 -31.05 18.21
N GLU A 362 7.52 -30.89 17.46
CA GLU A 362 6.77 -32.05 17.01
C GLU A 362 7.64 -32.91 16.09
N THR A 363 7.90 -34.15 16.53
CA THR A 363 8.64 -35.11 15.74
C THR A 363 7.81 -35.43 14.51
N ARG A 364 8.41 -35.37 13.31
CA ARG A 364 7.84 -36.07 12.16
C ARG A 364 7.97 -37.56 12.42
N GLU A 365 7.08 -38.11 13.23
CA GLU A 365 7.02 -39.55 13.39
C GLU A 365 6.52 -40.10 12.05
N ALA A 366 7.47 -40.45 11.19
CA ALA A 366 7.20 -41.11 9.94
C ALA A 366 6.44 -42.42 10.20
N LEU A 367 6.68 -43.07 11.35
CA LEU A 367 6.08 -44.34 11.75
C LEU A 367 4.57 -44.29 11.99
N PRO A 368 3.97 -43.43 12.84
CA PRO A 368 2.50 -43.32 12.93
C PRO A 368 1.85 -42.88 11.62
N THR A 369 2.51 -42.02 10.84
CA THR A 369 2.00 -41.61 9.52
C THR A 369 1.98 -42.81 8.57
N TRP A 370 3.05 -43.60 8.59
CA TRP A 370 3.20 -44.87 7.88
C TRP A 370 2.20 -45.92 8.36
N ASP A 371 2.02 -46.09 9.67
CA ASP A 371 1.05 -46.99 10.28
C ASP A 371 -0.38 -46.60 9.90
N LYS A 372 -0.72 -45.31 9.89
CA LYS A 372 -2.02 -44.82 9.38
C LYS A 372 -2.20 -45.13 7.89
N GLN A 373 -1.14 -45.04 7.09
CA GLN A 373 -1.18 -45.42 5.66
C GLN A 373 -1.36 -46.93 5.48
N ILE A 374 -0.65 -47.76 6.25
CA ILE A 374 -0.82 -49.23 6.29
C ILE A 374 -2.26 -49.57 6.70
N GLN A 375 -2.76 -48.96 7.78
CA GLN A 375 -4.12 -49.20 8.26
C GLN A 375 -5.16 -48.84 7.20
N SER A 376 -4.97 -47.71 6.50
CA SER A 376 -5.85 -47.30 5.39
C SER A 376 -5.83 -48.31 4.24
N LEU A 377 -4.65 -48.80 3.85
CA LEU A 377 -4.51 -49.83 2.82
C LEU A 377 -5.19 -51.13 3.21
N CYS A 378 -4.95 -51.62 4.44
CA CYS A 378 -5.59 -52.83 4.96
C CYS A 378 -7.12 -52.70 4.97
N PHE A 379 -7.64 -51.53 5.37
CA PHE A 379 -9.09 -51.27 5.34
C PHE A 379 -9.65 -51.26 3.91
N GLN A 380 -8.92 -50.69 2.94
CA GLN A 380 -9.32 -50.73 1.53
C GLN A 380 -9.33 -52.16 0.97
N VAL A 381 -8.35 -52.98 1.31
CA VAL A 381 -8.30 -54.40 0.90
C VAL A 381 -9.46 -55.19 1.51
N ASN A 382 -9.76 -55.00 2.80
CA ASN A 382 -10.91 -55.64 3.43
C ASN A 382 -12.23 -55.24 2.77
N ASN A 383 -12.41 -53.95 2.48
CA ASN A 383 -13.60 -53.48 1.75
C ASN A 383 -13.71 -54.08 0.35
N LEU A 384 -12.60 -54.31 -0.35
CA LEU A 384 -12.60 -54.99 -1.65
C LEU A 384 -13.01 -56.45 -1.50
N LEU A 385 -12.46 -57.16 -0.51
CA LEU A 385 -12.81 -58.55 -0.22
C LEU A 385 -14.30 -58.69 0.15
N GLU A 386 -14.83 -57.79 0.97
CA GLU A 386 -16.26 -57.77 1.31
C GLU A 386 -17.13 -57.55 0.07
N LYS A 387 -16.76 -56.61 -0.81
CA LYS A 387 -17.48 -56.38 -2.08
C LYS A 387 -17.43 -57.60 -3.00
N ILE A 388 -16.29 -58.29 -3.07
CA ILE A 388 -16.16 -59.51 -3.86
C ILE A 388 -17.05 -60.61 -3.27
N SER A 389 -17.02 -60.81 -1.96
CA SER A 389 -17.86 -61.80 -1.27
C SER A 389 -19.35 -61.57 -1.49
N GLN A 390 -19.79 -60.31 -1.47
CA GLN A 390 -21.18 -59.95 -1.78
C GLN A 390 -21.56 -60.20 -3.25
N THR A 391 -20.61 -60.02 -4.18
CA THR A 391 -20.88 -60.13 -5.63
C THR A 391 -20.74 -61.56 -6.15
N ALA A 392 -19.82 -62.35 -5.58
CA ALA A 392 -19.44 -63.68 -6.06
C ALA A 392 -19.19 -64.66 -4.88
N PRO A 393 -20.23 -64.95 -4.06
CA PRO A 393 -20.08 -65.75 -2.84
C PRO A 393 -19.57 -67.17 -3.10
N GLU A 394 -19.98 -67.82 -4.20
CA GLU A 394 -19.51 -69.16 -4.57
C GLU A 394 -18.00 -69.17 -4.90
N TRP A 395 -17.52 -68.16 -5.62
CA TRP A 395 -16.09 -68.02 -5.93
C TRP A 395 -15.28 -67.78 -4.65
N THR A 396 -15.78 -66.95 -3.75
CA THR A 396 -15.12 -66.69 -2.46
C THR A 396 -15.04 -67.95 -1.60
N ALA A 397 -16.10 -68.75 -1.55
CA ALA A 397 -16.10 -70.03 -0.83
C ALA A 397 -15.06 -71.01 -1.40
N GLN A 398 -15.02 -71.16 -2.72
CA GLN A 398 -14.01 -72.02 -3.39
C GLN A 398 -12.57 -71.51 -3.15
N ALA A 399 -12.35 -70.20 -3.21
CA ALA A 399 -11.05 -69.60 -2.97
C ALA A 399 -10.58 -69.80 -1.51
N MET A 400 -11.49 -69.70 -0.53
CA MET A 400 -11.20 -69.99 0.88
C MET A 400 -10.89 -71.47 1.11
N GLU A 401 -11.65 -72.39 0.51
CA GLU A 401 -11.36 -73.83 0.57
C GLU A 401 -9.99 -74.17 -0.02
N ALA A 402 -9.64 -73.55 -1.16
CA ALA A 402 -8.34 -73.75 -1.80
C ALA A 402 -7.17 -73.25 -0.94
N GLN A 403 -7.36 -72.15 -0.19
CA GLN A 403 -6.36 -71.66 0.77
C GLN A 403 -6.20 -72.57 1.99
N MET A 404 -7.27 -73.22 2.47
CA MET A 404 -7.19 -74.15 3.61
C MET A 404 -6.58 -75.51 3.25
N ALA A 405 -6.55 -75.85 1.95
CA ALA A 405 -5.97 -77.09 1.45
C ALA A 405 -4.46 -77.01 1.14
N GLN A 406 -3.87 -75.81 1.15
CA GLN A 406 -2.42 -75.57 1.05
C GLN A 406 -1.82 -75.45 2.45
#